data_AF-A0A2V4CF83-F1
#
_entry.id   AF-A0A2V4CF83-F1
#
_cell.length_a   1.000
_cell.length_b   1.000
_cell.length_c   1.000
_cell.angle_alpha   90.00
_cell.angle_beta   90.00
_cell.angle_gamma   90.00
#
_symmetry.space_group_name_H-M   'P 1'
#
loop_
_entity.id
_entity.type
_entity.pdbx_description
1 polymer ?
#
loop_
_entity_poly.entity_id
_entity_poly.type
_entity_poly.pdbx_seq_one_letter_code
_entity_poly.pdbx_strand_id
1 'polypeptide(L)'
;MKPKTICLIGLFFFVLSYIMFSNSAAFEYFKKPVDFAHWFNLIGACLLLSFNNVFPKNRLNSVASVITVFGVVAHVGLCTIDFIMWSYGDNEGAKTALSEHLSNTPSILFPFVVVGPSLLFVGLAVHAANFIKTHAISALMVIVGAPLVGISFFILKNGILMLLSCLIFSLGLVLLLHRKENREAVII
;
A
#
# COMPACT_ATOMS: atom_id res chain seq x y z
N MET A 1 -16.40 -5.91 -13.62
CA MET A 1 -15.15 -5.39 -14.23
C MET A 1 -14.09 -6.49 -14.20
N LYS A 2 -13.14 -6.52 -15.15
CA LYS A 2 -12.06 -7.52 -15.14
C LYS A 2 -11.14 -7.26 -13.93
N PRO A 3 -10.69 -8.29 -13.18
CA PRO A 3 -9.84 -8.11 -11.98
C PRO A 3 -8.59 -7.28 -12.22
N LYS A 4 -7.97 -7.41 -13.40
CA LYS A 4 -6.82 -6.59 -13.81
C LYS A 4 -7.15 -5.10 -13.87
N THR A 5 -8.31 -4.71 -14.37
CA THR A 5 -8.75 -3.31 -14.39
C THR A 5 -8.93 -2.76 -12.98
N ILE A 6 -9.46 -3.58 -12.06
CA ILE A 6 -9.61 -3.19 -10.66
C ILE A 6 -8.25 -2.95 -10.01
N CYS A 7 -7.26 -3.82 -10.28
CA CYS A 7 -5.89 -3.62 -9.79
C CYS A 7 -5.28 -2.30 -10.28
N LEU A 8 -5.47 -1.95 -11.55
CA LEU A 8 -4.94 -0.71 -12.12
C LEU A 8 -5.60 0.53 -11.51
N ILE A 9 -6.91 0.50 -11.30
CA ILE A 9 -7.63 1.58 -10.61
C ILE A 9 -7.16 1.69 -9.15
N GLY A 10 -6.97 0.55 -8.47
CA GLY A 10 -6.42 0.50 -7.13
C GLY A 10 -5.03 1.13 -7.04
N LEU A 11 -4.12 0.74 -7.93
CA LEU A 11 -2.78 1.33 -8.03
C LEU A 11 -2.82 2.82 -8.34
N PHE A 12 -3.73 3.26 -9.20
CA PHE A 12 -3.89 4.68 -9.51
C PHE A 12 -4.26 5.49 -8.27
N PHE A 13 -5.31 5.08 -7.53
CA PHE A 13 -5.69 5.77 -6.29
C PHE A 13 -4.60 5.68 -5.22
N PHE A 14 -3.93 4.54 -5.11
CA PHE A 14 -2.84 4.35 -4.19
C PHE A 14 -1.68 5.32 -4.48
N VAL A 15 -1.18 5.38 -5.72
CA VAL A 15 -0.14 6.34 -6.12
C VAL A 15 -0.60 7.79 -5.92
N LEU A 16 -1.85 8.10 -6.27
CA LEU A 16 -2.40 9.45 -6.10
C LEU A 16 -2.37 9.89 -4.63
N SER A 17 -2.68 9.00 -3.69
CA SER A 17 -2.54 9.29 -2.25
C SER A 17 -1.09 9.59 -1.86
N TYR A 18 -0.11 8.84 -2.39
CA TYR A 18 1.30 9.07 -2.12
C TYR A 18 1.81 10.38 -2.71
N ILE A 19 1.27 10.83 -3.84
CA ILE A 19 1.56 12.17 -4.38
C ILE A 19 1.12 13.22 -3.36
N MET A 20 -0.08 13.08 -2.81
CA MET A 20 -0.61 14.01 -1.80
C MET A 20 0.21 13.98 -0.50
N PHE A 21 0.63 12.80 -0.03
CA PHE A 21 1.48 12.67 1.15
C PHE A 21 2.89 13.22 0.94
N SER A 22 3.43 13.17 -0.28
CA SER A 22 4.80 13.61 -0.56
C SER A 22 5.03 15.11 -0.36
N ASN A 23 3.96 15.92 -0.44
CA ASN A 23 4.03 17.37 -0.33
C ASN A 23 2.82 17.93 0.44
N SER A 24 2.76 17.61 1.73
CA SER A 24 1.64 17.96 2.61
C SER A 24 1.35 19.46 2.74
N ALA A 25 2.33 20.32 2.42
CA ALA A 25 2.19 21.78 2.42
C ALA A 25 1.57 22.29 1.11
N ALA A 26 1.99 21.78 -0.05
CA ALA A 26 1.40 22.17 -1.34
C ALA A 26 -0.05 21.68 -1.50
N PHE A 27 -0.43 20.60 -0.79
CA PHE A 27 -1.75 19.99 -0.87
C PHE A 27 -2.65 20.29 0.34
N GLU A 28 -2.38 21.36 1.09
CA GLU A 28 -3.20 21.79 2.23
C GLU A 28 -4.68 22.05 1.82
N TYR A 29 -4.89 22.54 0.59
CA TYR A 29 -6.21 22.67 -0.02
C TYR A 29 -6.98 21.33 -0.13
N PHE A 30 -6.28 20.20 -0.32
CA PHE A 30 -6.93 18.88 -0.40
C PHE A 30 -7.20 18.23 0.96
N LYS A 31 -6.91 18.94 2.07
CA LYS A 31 -7.33 18.52 3.41
C LYS A 31 -8.72 19.05 3.76
N LYS A 32 -9.27 19.99 2.99
CA LYS A 32 -10.61 20.58 3.21
C LYS A 32 -11.39 20.57 1.87
N PRO A 33 -12.64 20.11 1.82
CA PRO A 33 -13.52 19.74 2.93
C PRO A 33 -13.35 18.31 3.45
N VAL A 34 -12.59 17.46 2.76
CA VAL A 34 -12.44 16.02 3.05
C VAL A 34 -10.96 15.64 2.93
N ASP A 35 -10.49 14.69 3.74
CA ASP A 35 -9.14 14.14 3.63
C ASP A 35 -8.98 13.22 2.41
N PHE A 36 -8.82 13.82 1.23
CA PHE A 36 -8.73 13.08 -0.02
C PHE A 36 -7.52 12.13 -0.07
N ALA A 37 -6.42 12.48 0.61
CA ALA A 37 -5.22 11.66 0.61
C ALA A 37 -5.50 10.29 1.27
N HIS A 38 -6.09 10.30 2.47
CA HIS A 38 -6.43 9.05 3.15
C HIS A 38 -7.62 8.32 2.51
N TRP A 39 -8.59 9.02 1.91
CA TRP A 39 -9.66 8.38 1.12
C TRP A 39 -9.14 7.64 -0.11
N PHE A 40 -8.24 8.25 -0.88
CA PHE A 40 -7.62 7.58 -2.02
C PHE A 40 -6.72 6.44 -1.59
N ASN A 41 -6.03 6.58 -0.45
CA ASN A 41 -5.23 5.49 0.09
C ASN A 41 -6.12 4.28 0.48
N LEU A 42 -7.24 4.54 1.17
CA LEU A 42 -8.22 3.53 1.56
C LEU A 42 -8.83 2.82 0.34
N ILE A 43 -9.34 3.58 -0.62
CA ILE A 43 -9.93 3.02 -1.85
C ILE A 43 -8.87 2.23 -2.62
N GLY A 44 -7.66 2.80 -2.76
CA GLY A 44 -6.53 2.13 -3.39
C GLY A 44 -6.25 0.77 -2.76
N ALA A 45 -5.99 0.75 -1.44
CA ALA A 45 -5.71 -0.46 -0.67
C ALA A 45 -6.81 -1.53 -0.83
N CYS A 46 -8.08 -1.15 -0.70
CA CYS A 46 -9.21 -2.07 -0.86
C CYS A 46 -9.25 -2.70 -2.27
N LEU A 47 -9.02 -1.91 -3.32
CA LEU A 47 -9.04 -2.44 -4.70
C LEU A 47 -7.82 -3.31 -5.01
N LEU A 48 -6.68 -3.09 -4.34
CA LEU A 48 -5.48 -3.92 -4.48
C LEU A 48 -5.68 -5.38 -4.01
N LEU A 49 -6.71 -5.69 -3.21
CA LEU A 49 -7.13 -7.08 -2.96
C LEU A 49 -7.35 -7.89 -4.24
N SER A 50 -7.71 -7.22 -5.34
CA SER A 50 -7.94 -7.89 -6.63
C SER A 50 -6.69 -8.59 -7.18
N PHE A 51 -5.48 -8.25 -6.71
CA PHE A 51 -4.26 -8.96 -7.08
C PHE A 51 -4.31 -10.45 -6.69
N ASN A 52 -5.03 -10.79 -5.62
CA ASN A 52 -5.27 -12.18 -5.22
C ASN A 52 -5.98 -13.00 -6.32
N ASN A 53 -6.70 -12.33 -7.22
CA ASN A 53 -7.45 -12.95 -8.31
C ASN A 53 -6.72 -12.91 -9.67
N VAL A 54 -5.63 -12.14 -9.78
CA VAL A 54 -4.88 -12.00 -11.05
C VAL A 54 -3.61 -12.85 -11.09
N PHE A 55 -2.96 -13.04 -9.95
CA PHE A 55 -1.72 -13.82 -9.88
C PHE A 55 -1.99 -15.34 -9.81
N PRO A 56 -1.04 -16.20 -10.26
CA PRO A 56 -1.25 -17.63 -10.45
C PRO A 56 -1.64 -18.35 -9.16
N LYS A 57 -2.45 -19.40 -9.24
CA LYS A 57 -2.88 -20.13 -8.03
C LYS A 57 -1.83 -21.20 -7.69
N ASN A 58 -0.94 -20.87 -6.75
CA ASN A 58 0.04 -21.82 -6.20
C ASN A 58 0.20 -21.60 -4.67
N ARG A 59 1.03 -22.43 -4.01
CA ARG A 59 1.20 -22.36 -2.55
C ARG A 59 1.73 -21.00 -2.09
N LEU A 60 2.73 -20.46 -2.79
CA LEU A 60 3.33 -19.16 -2.47
C LEU A 60 2.29 -18.04 -2.58
N ASN A 61 1.49 -18.03 -3.66
CA ASN A 61 0.42 -17.06 -3.84
C ASN A 61 -0.75 -17.24 -2.87
N SER A 62 -0.97 -18.44 -2.36
CA SER A 62 -1.97 -18.64 -1.30
C SER A 62 -1.54 -17.93 -0.02
N VAL A 63 -0.25 -18.05 0.35
CA VAL A 63 0.33 -17.30 1.48
C VAL A 63 0.30 -15.79 1.20
N ALA A 64 0.72 -15.36 0.01
CA ALA A 64 0.70 -13.96 -0.40
C ALA A 64 -0.70 -13.34 -0.32
N SER A 65 -1.74 -14.08 -0.72
CA SER A 65 -3.12 -13.61 -0.66
C SER A 65 -3.61 -13.43 0.77
N VAL A 66 -3.27 -14.34 1.69
CA VAL A 66 -3.59 -14.20 3.12
C VAL A 66 -2.91 -12.97 3.70
N ILE A 67 -1.61 -12.79 3.43
CA ILE A 67 -0.85 -11.61 3.89
C ILE A 67 -1.46 -10.32 3.32
N THR A 68 -1.81 -10.31 2.03
CA THR A 68 -2.44 -9.15 1.37
C THR A 68 -3.79 -8.80 2.01
N VAL A 69 -4.61 -9.80 2.34
CA VAL A 69 -5.89 -9.59 3.04
C VAL A 69 -5.67 -8.93 4.39
N PHE A 70 -4.76 -9.46 5.21
CA PHE A 70 -4.44 -8.84 6.50
C PHE A 70 -3.90 -7.42 6.34
N GLY A 71 -3.07 -7.18 5.32
CA GLY A 71 -2.56 -5.86 4.99
C GLY A 71 -3.64 -4.84 4.64
N VAL A 72 -4.66 -5.27 3.87
CA VAL A 72 -5.80 -4.39 3.55
C VAL A 72 -6.68 -4.14 4.76
N VAL A 73 -6.99 -5.17 5.57
CA VAL A 73 -7.74 -4.99 6.82
C VAL A 73 -7.03 -4.00 7.75
N ALA A 74 -5.71 -4.11 7.86
CA ALA A 74 -4.91 -3.19 8.65
C ALA A 74 -4.87 -1.77 8.07
N HIS A 75 -4.75 -1.62 6.74
CA HIS A 75 -4.85 -0.33 6.06
C HIS A 75 -6.21 0.35 6.29
N VAL A 76 -7.31 -0.42 6.28
CA VAL A 76 -8.64 0.12 6.61
C VAL A 76 -8.66 0.68 8.02
N GLY A 77 -8.07 -0.04 8.98
CA GLY A 77 -7.92 0.44 10.35
C GLY A 77 -7.06 1.71 10.45
N LEU A 78 -5.90 1.74 9.77
CA LEU A 78 -5.03 2.91 9.71
C LEU A 78 -5.77 4.14 9.19
N CYS A 79 -6.39 4.04 8.00
CA CYS A 79 -7.11 5.17 7.42
C CYS A 79 -8.30 5.61 8.28
N THR A 80 -8.93 4.69 9.01
CA THR A 80 -9.99 5.05 9.98
C THR A 80 -9.44 5.90 11.12
N ILE A 81 -8.27 5.52 11.67
CA ILE A 81 -7.56 6.32 12.68
C ILE A 81 -7.20 7.70 12.08
N ASP A 82 -6.68 7.74 10.86
CA ASP A 82 -6.32 9.00 10.19
C ASP A 82 -7.53 9.91 10.00
N PHE A 83 -8.71 9.37 9.64
CA PHE A 83 -9.94 10.15 9.54
C PHE A 83 -10.41 10.72 10.88
N ILE A 84 -10.30 9.93 11.96
CA ILE A 84 -10.59 10.43 13.31
C ILE A 84 -9.62 11.56 13.66
N MET A 85 -8.34 11.37 13.40
CA MET A 85 -7.30 12.37 13.63
C MET A 85 -7.54 13.67 12.84
N TRP A 86 -7.93 13.54 11.57
CA TRP A 86 -8.29 14.64 10.69
C TRP A 86 -9.55 15.37 11.16
N SER A 87 -10.54 14.65 11.71
CA SER A 87 -11.82 15.24 12.15
C SER A 87 -11.67 16.28 13.28
N TYR A 88 -10.54 16.27 14.01
CA TYR A 88 -10.23 17.27 15.03
C TYR A 88 -9.83 18.66 14.47
N GLY A 89 -9.65 18.78 13.14
CA GLY A 89 -9.38 20.07 12.50
C GLY A 89 -8.10 20.73 13.03
N ASP A 90 -8.18 21.93 13.58
CA ASP A 90 -7.03 22.69 14.09
C ASP A 90 -6.80 22.46 15.61
N ASN A 91 -7.53 21.52 16.25
CA ASN A 91 -7.38 21.19 17.67
C ASN A 91 -6.18 20.25 17.90
N GLU A 92 -4.98 20.82 17.91
CA GLU A 92 -3.73 20.09 18.12
C GLU A 92 -3.63 19.41 19.49
N GLY A 93 -4.33 19.94 20.52
CA GLY A 93 -4.39 19.33 21.85
C GLY A 93 -5.12 17.99 21.86
N ALA A 94 -6.31 17.93 21.24
CA ALA A 94 -7.08 16.69 21.11
C ALA A 94 -6.36 15.65 20.25
N LYS A 95 -5.74 16.09 19.15
CA LYS A 95 -4.86 15.27 18.32
C LYS A 95 -3.72 14.65 19.11
N THR A 96 -3.01 15.44 19.90
CA THR A 96 -1.89 14.97 20.71
C THR A 96 -2.35 13.93 21.75
N ALA A 97 -3.48 14.19 22.43
CA ALA A 97 -4.06 13.25 23.39
C ALA A 97 -4.47 11.92 22.75
N LEU A 98 -5.05 11.95 21.53
CA LEU A 98 -5.36 10.72 20.79
C LEU A 98 -4.08 9.95 20.43
N SER A 99 -3.06 10.63 19.91
CA SER A 99 -1.77 10.01 19.58
C SER A 99 -1.09 9.37 20.79
N GLU A 100 -1.14 10.03 21.96
CA GLU A 100 -0.64 9.48 23.22
C GLU A 100 -1.43 8.24 23.64
N HIS A 101 -2.77 8.29 23.58
CA HIS A 101 -3.62 7.15 23.93
C HIS A 101 -3.36 5.94 23.03
N LEU A 102 -3.23 6.16 21.71
CA LEU A 102 -2.89 5.11 20.74
C LEU A 102 -1.51 4.52 21.00
N SER A 103 -0.51 5.36 21.31
CA SER A 103 0.85 4.92 21.62
C SER A 103 0.89 4.04 22.86
N ASN A 104 0.01 4.30 23.83
CA ASN A 104 -0.14 3.53 25.06
C ASN A 104 -1.10 2.33 24.94
N THR A 105 -1.64 2.06 23.75
CA THR A 105 -2.58 0.94 23.50
C THR A 105 -2.00 -0.03 22.44
N PRO A 106 -1.07 -0.93 22.83
CA PRO A 106 -0.38 -1.84 21.92
C PRO A 106 -1.29 -2.69 21.02
N SER A 107 -2.46 -3.10 21.54
CA SER A 107 -3.45 -3.91 20.83
C SER A 107 -4.10 -3.19 19.64
N ILE A 108 -3.96 -1.86 19.54
CA ILE A 108 -4.38 -1.06 18.39
C ILE A 108 -3.14 -0.63 17.59
N LEU A 109 -2.12 -0.13 18.29
CA LEU A 109 -0.90 0.41 17.69
C LEU A 109 -0.20 -0.59 16.76
N PHE A 110 0.08 -1.80 17.23
CA PHE A 110 0.81 -2.78 16.42
C PHE A 110 0.03 -3.26 15.19
N PRO A 111 -1.22 -3.74 15.32
CA PRO A 111 -1.94 -4.27 14.17
C PRO A 111 -2.36 -3.21 13.16
N PHE A 112 -2.62 -1.96 13.58
CA PHE A 112 -3.19 -0.97 12.66
C PHE A 112 -2.25 0.18 12.30
N VAL A 113 -1.17 0.43 13.05
CA VAL A 113 -0.27 1.56 12.80
C VAL A 113 1.13 1.10 12.40
N VAL A 114 1.72 0.19 13.17
CA VAL A 114 3.15 -0.15 13.02
C VAL A 114 3.39 -1.29 12.03
N VAL A 115 2.70 -2.42 12.19
CA VAL A 115 3.02 -3.66 11.45
C VAL A 115 2.01 -3.96 10.36
N GLY A 116 0.72 -3.93 10.70
CA GLY A 116 -0.31 -4.46 9.81
C GLY A 116 -0.39 -3.75 8.46
N PRO A 117 -0.36 -2.41 8.36
CA PRO A 117 -0.41 -1.75 7.07
C PRO A 117 0.71 -2.22 6.13
N SER A 118 1.94 -2.41 6.64
CA SER A 118 3.06 -2.91 5.86
C SER A 118 2.83 -4.30 5.25
N LEU A 119 1.93 -5.11 5.82
CA LEU A 119 1.57 -6.42 5.24
C LEU A 119 0.95 -6.30 3.85
N LEU A 120 0.35 -5.16 3.48
CA LEU A 120 -0.14 -4.96 2.11
C LEU A 120 1.03 -4.99 1.10
N PHE A 121 2.09 -4.26 1.40
CA PHE A 121 3.31 -4.21 0.59
C PHE A 121 4.02 -5.57 0.57
N VAL A 122 4.11 -6.22 1.73
CA VAL A 122 4.72 -7.56 1.85
C VAL A 122 3.93 -8.57 1.04
N GLY A 123 2.60 -8.62 1.17
CA GLY A 123 1.76 -9.56 0.43
C GLY A 123 1.90 -9.39 -1.08
N LEU A 124 1.91 -8.15 -1.58
CA LEU A 124 2.12 -7.85 -3.00
C LEU A 124 3.56 -8.17 -3.47
N ALA A 125 4.58 -7.99 -2.62
CA ALA A 125 5.96 -8.39 -2.91
C ALA A 125 6.12 -9.92 -2.96
N VAL A 126 5.48 -10.66 -2.05
CA VAL A 126 5.46 -12.14 -2.07
C VAL A 126 4.74 -12.64 -3.32
N HIS A 127 3.66 -11.97 -3.73
CA HIS A 127 3.01 -12.23 -5.02
C HIS A 127 4.00 -12.05 -6.19
N ALA A 128 4.75 -10.95 -6.21
CA ALA A 128 5.74 -10.65 -7.24
C ALA A 128 6.92 -11.64 -7.27
N ALA A 129 7.28 -12.24 -6.14
CA ALA A 129 8.36 -13.22 -6.05
C ALA A 129 8.15 -14.46 -6.94
N ASN A 130 6.90 -14.81 -7.28
CA ASN A 130 6.60 -15.87 -8.25
C ASN A 130 7.19 -15.60 -9.64
N PHE A 131 7.43 -14.34 -9.96
CA PHE A 131 7.89 -13.91 -11.27
C PHE A 131 9.39 -13.58 -11.28
N ILE A 132 10.13 -13.83 -10.20
CA ILE A 132 11.55 -13.45 -10.12
C ILE A 132 12.41 -14.14 -11.19
N LYS A 133 12.04 -15.35 -11.61
CA LYS A 133 12.75 -16.11 -12.66
C LYS A 133 12.32 -15.73 -14.07
N THR A 134 11.09 -15.27 -14.27
CA THR A 134 10.49 -15.04 -15.60
C THR A 134 10.42 -13.57 -15.99
N HIS A 135 10.23 -12.69 -15.01
CA HIS A 135 10.15 -11.24 -15.15
C HIS A 135 10.92 -10.56 -14.01
N ALA A 136 12.22 -10.89 -13.92
CA ALA A 136 13.10 -10.50 -12.83
C ALA A 136 13.09 -9.00 -12.52
N ILE A 137 13.19 -8.15 -13.55
CA ILE A 137 13.23 -6.69 -13.37
C ILE A 137 11.95 -6.20 -12.68
N SER A 138 10.77 -6.55 -13.23
CA SER A 138 9.49 -6.13 -12.67
C SER A 138 9.25 -6.70 -11.27
N ALA A 139 9.67 -7.95 -11.02
CA ALA A 139 9.58 -8.56 -9.69
C ALA A 139 10.47 -7.85 -8.67
N LEU A 140 11.73 -7.56 -9.03
CA LEU A 140 12.68 -6.85 -8.16
C LEU A 140 12.22 -5.43 -7.85
N MET A 141 11.62 -4.72 -8.82
CA MET A 141 11.03 -3.40 -8.56
C MET A 141 9.98 -3.44 -7.44
N VAL A 142 9.14 -4.48 -7.39
CA VAL A 142 8.16 -4.64 -6.31
C VAL A 142 8.83 -5.06 -5.00
N ILE A 143 9.69 -6.08 -5.04
CA ILE A 143 10.33 -6.66 -3.85
C ILE A 143 11.23 -5.65 -3.14
N VAL A 144 11.97 -4.83 -3.90
CA VAL A 144 12.83 -3.78 -3.35
C VAL A 144 12.04 -2.50 -3.08
N GLY A 145 11.07 -2.15 -3.94
CA GLY A 145 10.23 -0.96 -3.75
C GLY A 145 9.41 -1.00 -2.47
N ALA A 146 8.87 -2.17 -2.10
CA ALA A 146 8.09 -2.36 -0.87
C ALA A 146 8.81 -1.88 0.41
N PRO A 147 10.00 -2.41 0.77
CA PRO A 147 10.74 -1.93 1.94
C PRO A 147 11.24 -0.50 1.77
N LEU A 148 11.57 -0.06 0.55
CA LEU A 148 12.00 1.32 0.31
C LEU A 148 10.90 2.35 0.65
N VAL A 149 9.62 2.03 0.40
CA VAL A 149 8.51 2.90 0.84
C VAL A 149 8.54 3.10 2.35
N GLY A 150 8.67 2.01 3.12
CA GLY A 150 8.75 2.05 4.58
C GLY A 150 9.98 2.79 5.10
N ILE A 151 11.18 2.50 4.56
CA ILE A 151 12.43 3.15 4.94
C ILE A 151 12.35 4.67 4.67
N SER A 152 11.83 5.05 3.51
CA SER A 152 11.73 6.46 3.11
C SER A 152 10.82 7.26 4.04
N PHE A 153 9.71 6.66 4.48
CA PHE A 153 8.75 7.30 5.35
C PHE A 153 9.19 7.31 6.83
N PHE A 154 9.52 6.14 7.38
CA PHE A 154 9.78 6.00 8.82
C PHE A 154 11.19 6.42 9.24
N ILE A 155 12.20 6.07 8.43
CA ILE A 155 13.62 6.30 8.79
C ILE A 155 14.07 7.65 8.25
N LEU A 156 13.89 7.87 6.95
CA LEU A 156 14.41 9.06 6.28
C LEU A 156 13.47 10.27 6.36
N LYS A 157 12.19 10.04 6.72
CA LYS A 157 11.15 11.07 6.82
C LYS A 157 11.09 11.97 5.58
N ASN A 158 11.26 11.37 4.40
CA ASN A 158 11.36 12.09 3.13
C ASN A 158 10.18 11.71 2.22
N GLY A 159 9.21 12.63 2.11
CA GLY A 159 7.99 12.43 1.33
C GLY A 159 8.24 12.20 -0.17
N ILE A 160 9.25 12.86 -0.74
CA ILE A 160 9.60 12.70 -2.17
C ILE A 160 10.18 11.30 -2.41
N LEU A 161 11.10 10.85 -1.55
CA LEU A 161 11.69 9.52 -1.66
C LEU A 161 10.65 8.41 -1.44
N MET A 162 9.69 8.64 -0.54
CA MET A 162 8.55 7.74 -0.33
C MET A 162 7.70 7.64 -1.59
N LEU A 163 7.38 8.76 -2.25
CA LEU A 163 6.66 8.76 -3.52
C LEU A 163 7.44 8.03 -4.62
N LEU A 164 8.73 8.31 -4.78
CA LEU A 164 9.58 7.62 -5.77
C LEU A 164 9.61 6.11 -5.52
N SER A 165 9.72 5.69 -4.25
CA SER A 165 9.66 4.27 -3.87
C SER A 165 8.31 3.65 -4.22
N CYS A 166 7.20 4.37 -3.96
CA CYS A 166 5.85 3.92 -4.30
C CYS A 166 5.64 3.83 -5.82
N LEU A 167 6.21 4.74 -6.60
CA LEU A 167 6.18 4.71 -8.06
C LEU A 167 6.94 3.50 -8.61
N ILE A 168 8.15 3.21 -8.09
CA ILE A 168 8.92 2.01 -8.47
C ILE A 168 8.13 0.74 -8.16
N PHE A 169 7.59 0.64 -6.93
CA PHE A 169 6.76 -0.48 -6.49
C PHE A 169 5.54 -0.68 -7.40
N SER A 170 4.78 0.39 -7.64
CA SER A 170 3.55 0.36 -8.43
C SER A 170 3.82 0.05 -9.90
N LEU A 171 4.88 0.63 -10.48
CA LEU A 171 5.29 0.35 -11.85
C LEU A 171 5.69 -1.11 -12.03
N GLY A 172 6.41 -1.70 -11.07
CA GLY A 172 6.72 -3.13 -11.05
C GLY A 172 5.45 -3.99 -11.13
N LEU A 173 4.43 -3.66 -10.32
CA LEU A 173 3.14 -4.35 -10.35
C LEU A 173 2.40 -4.16 -11.69
N VAL A 174 2.38 -2.96 -12.27
CA VAL A 174 1.78 -2.69 -13.58
C VAL A 174 2.43 -3.53 -14.68
N LEU A 175 3.77 -3.61 -14.68
CA LEU A 175 4.53 -4.42 -15.63
C LEU A 175 4.22 -5.91 -15.46
N LEU A 176 4.13 -6.40 -14.21
CA LEU A 176 3.74 -7.78 -13.92
C LEU A 176 2.31 -8.10 -14.34
N LEU A 177 1.38 -7.14 -14.26
CA LEU A 177 0.01 -7.28 -14.76
C LEU A 177 -0.06 -7.37 -16.29
N HIS A 178 0.87 -6.73 -17.00
CA HIS A 178 0.94 -6.70 -18.47
C HIS A 178 1.96 -7.66 -19.06
N ARG A 179 2.56 -8.52 -18.23
CA ARG A 179 3.48 -9.55 -18.68
C ARG A 179 2.84 -10.40 -19.78
N LYS A 180 3.63 -10.76 -20.79
CA LYS A 180 3.23 -11.81 -21.72
C LYS A 180 3.36 -13.13 -20.98
N GLU A 181 2.30 -13.93 -20.94
CA GLU A 181 2.39 -15.30 -20.45
C GLU A 181 3.23 -16.10 -21.44
N ASN A 182 4.50 -16.33 -21.11
CA ASN A 182 5.27 -17.35 -21.80
C ASN A 182 4.67 -18.70 -21.36
N ARG A 183 3.92 -19.34 -22.26
CA ARG A 183 3.27 -20.66 -22.05
C ARG A 183 4.24 -21.82 -21.76
N GLU A 184 5.54 -21.58 -21.64
CA GLU A 184 6.56 -22.62 -21.58
C GLU A 184 6.98 -23.03 -20.15
N ALA A 185 6.46 -22.40 -19.09
CA ALA A 185 6.86 -22.72 -17.71
C ALA A 185 5.81 -23.57 -16.94
N VAL A 186 5.00 -24.36 -17.65
CA VAL A 186 4.12 -25.39 -17.04
C VAL A 186 4.68 -26.78 -17.36
N ILE A 187 5.98 -26.98 -17.21
CA ILE A 187 6.57 -28.31 -17.04
C ILE A 187 7.73 -28.15 -16.08
N ILE A 188 7.52 -28.57 -14.82
CA ILE A 188 8.39 -29.32 -13.90
C ILE A 188 7.71 -29.27 -12.52
#